data_AF-A0A6I9L2K0-F1
#
_entry.id   AF-A0A6I9L2K0-F1
#
_cell.length_a   1.000
_cell.length_b   1.000
_cell.length_c   1.000
_cell.angle_alpha   90.00
_cell.angle_beta   90.00
_cell.angle_gamma   90.00
#
_symmetry.space_group_name_H-M   'P 1'
#
loop_
_entity.id
_entity.type
_entity.pdbx_description
1 polymer ?
#
loop_
_entity_poly.entity_id
_entity_poly.type
_entity_poly.pdbx_seq_one_letter_code
_entity_poly.pdbx_strand_id
1 'polypeptide(L)'
;MSSNNDPVAIPMIEKNPNDLPGMDTSDPDTLTGEAVLSFHNISYRETVQSSFPFCKKTEEKETLSNINGIMRPGLNAIMGTDRSRSWLLDVLAARKDPRGLSGDILINGKPRPANFKCISGYVPRKDVVMCTVTVRDNIEFSAALRLPMTVTKDERRRRIDEVLELLHLDEVANVKPRSKELRKRTSIAMELVIEHPILFLDKPTTGLDLRTTTDVISVLR
;
A
#
# COMPACT_ATOMS: atom_id res chain seq x y z
N MET A 1 -62.41 18.52 -14.66
CA MET A 1 -61.18 17.97 -15.27
C MET A 1 -60.08 18.07 -14.23
N SER A 2 -59.62 16.91 -13.74
CA SER A 2 -58.69 16.79 -12.63
C SER A 2 -57.27 17.12 -13.09
N SER A 3 -56.52 17.90 -12.31
CA SER A 3 -55.07 18.02 -12.44
C SER A 3 -54.47 17.61 -11.10
N ASN A 4 -53.86 16.42 -11.06
CA ASN A 4 -53.14 15.90 -9.91
C ASN A 4 -51.86 16.72 -9.67
N ASN A 5 -51.74 17.28 -8.48
CA ASN A 5 -50.47 17.74 -7.91
C ASN A 5 -50.23 16.91 -6.65
N ASP A 6 -49.60 15.75 -6.80
CA ASP A 6 -49.08 14.98 -5.67
C ASP A 6 -47.60 15.33 -5.48
N PRO A 7 -47.16 15.78 -4.29
CA PRO A 7 -45.74 15.87 -3.98
C PRO A 7 -45.19 14.45 -3.78
N VAL A 8 -44.18 14.08 -4.59
CA VAL A 8 -43.43 12.83 -4.41
C VAL A 8 -42.65 12.91 -3.10
N ALA A 9 -43.16 12.24 -2.06
CA ALA A 9 -42.43 12.02 -0.82
C ALA A 9 -41.43 10.87 -1.02
N ILE A 10 -40.14 11.17 -0.91
CA ILE A 10 -39.09 10.14 -0.80
C ILE A 10 -39.11 9.65 0.65
N PRO A 11 -39.40 8.36 0.94
CA PRO A 11 -39.37 7.89 2.30
C PRO A 11 -37.93 7.90 2.81
N MET A 12 -37.71 8.61 3.92
CA MET A 12 -36.48 8.47 4.68
C MET A 12 -36.47 7.07 5.30
N ILE A 13 -35.46 6.27 4.96
CA ILE A 13 -35.16 5.03 5.67
C ILE A 13 -34.74 5.42 7.09
N GLU A 14 -35.62 5.18 8.06
CA GLU A 14 -35.27 5.20 9.47
C GLU A 14 -34.22 4.11 9.72
N LYS A 15 -32.99 4.53 9.96
CA LYS A 15 -31.89 3.64 10.28
C LYS A 15 -32.03 3.22 11.75
N ASN A 16 -32.46 1.98 11.96
CA ASN A 16 -32.53 1.36 13.28
C ASN A 16 -31.10 1.29 13.85
N PRO A 17 -30.82 1.83 15.06
CA PRO A 17 -29.46 1.89 15.61
C PRO A 17 -28.86 0.51 15.96
N ASN A 18 -29.62 -0.57 15.79
CA ASN A 18 -29.19 -1.95 16.04
C ASN A 18 -28.84 -2.74 14.77
N ASP A 19 -28.97 -2.16 13.58
CA ASP A 19 -28.53 -2.81 12.34
C ASP A 19 -27.04 -2.50 12.10
N LEU A 20 -26.20 -3.20 12.86
CA LEU A 20 -24.78 -3.37 12.51
C LEU A 20 -24.74 -4.12 11.17
N PRO A 21 -24.10 -3.57 10.11
CA PRO A 21 -23.80 -4.38 8.94
C PRO A 21 -22.92 -5.52 9.41
N GLY A 22 -23.37 -6.75 9.16
CA GLY A 22 -22.63 -7.96 9.45
C GLY A 22 -21.19 -7.79 9.01
N MET A 23 -20.29 -7.83 9.99
CA MET A 23 -18.87 -7.85 9.78
C MET A 23 -18.57 -9.27 9.30
N ASP A 24 -18.73 -9.51 7.99
CA ASP A 24 -18.23 -10.72 7.34
C ASP A 24 -16.70 -10.71 7.51
N THR A 25 -16.28 -11.31 8.61
CA THR A 25 -14.89 -11.53 9.04
C THR A 25 -14.37 -12.90 8.60
N SER A 26 -15.12 -13.57 7.74
CA SER A 26 -14.72 -14.76 6.98
C SER A 26 -14.44 -14.28 5.54
N ASP A 27 -13.21 -14.11 5.07
CA ASP A 27 -12.15 -15.10 5.07
C ASP A 27 -10.77 -14.43 5.01
N PRO A 28 -9.86 -14.64 5.97
CA PRO A 28 -8.44 -14.31 5.79
C PRO A 28 -7.79 -15.12 4.64
N ASP A 29 -8.48 -16.12 4.11
CA ASP A 29 -8.05 -17.00 3.00
C ASP A 29 -8.34 -16.46 1.59
N THR A 30 -8.95 -15.28 1.43
CA THR A 30 -9.14 -14.72 0.06
C THR A 30 -7.90 -14.04 -0.53
N LEU A 31 -6.80 -14.00 0.22
CA LEU A 31 -5.54 -13.38 -0.18
C LEU A 31 -4.33 -14.32 -0.05
N THR A 32 -4.54 -15.58 0.30
CA THR A 32 -3.50 -16.62 0.26
C THR A 32 -3.20 -17.12 -1.15
N GLY A 33 -3.89 -16.58 -2.16
CA GLY A 33 -3.66 -16.85 -3.58
C GLY A 33 -3.22 -15.61 -4.35
N GLU A 34 -2.41 -15.85 -5.38
CA GLU A 34 -2.17 -15.03 -6.57
C GLU A 34 -3.19 -13.88 -6.75
N ALA A 35 -2.89 -12.70 -6.18
CA ALA A 35 -3.80 -11.56 -6.22
C ALA A 35 -3.70 -10.81 -7.56
N VAL A 36 -4.84 -10.61 -8.22
CA VAL A 36 -4.97 -9.77 -9.41
C VAL A 36 -5.52 -8.40 -9.00
N LEU A 37 -4.73 -7.35 -9.22
CA LEU A 37 -5.14 -5.97 -9.01
C LEU A 37 -5.60 -5.38 -10.35
N SER A 38 -6.86 -4.98 -10.46
CA SER A 38 -7.36 -4.24 -11.62
C SER A 38 -7.84 -2.85 -11.23
N PHE A 39 -7.69 -1.91 -12.14
CA PHE A 39 -8.09 -0.53 -11.93
C PHE A 39 -8.70 0.04 -13.21
N HIS A 40 -9.83 0.71 -13.08
CA HIS A 40 -10.68 1.14 -14.17
C HIS A 40 -11.04 2.61 -14.01
N ASN A 41 -10.80 3.37 -15.08
CA ASN A 41 -11.12 4.80 -15.19
C ASN A 41 -10.59 5.64 -14.01
N ILE A 42 -9.38 5.32 -13.55
CA ILE A 42 -8.75 6.02 -12.42
C ILE A 42 -8.40 7.44 -12.84
N SER A 43 -9.04 8.40 -12.19
CA SER A 43 -8.66 9.82 -12.24
C SER A 43 -8.47 10.35 -10.83
N TYR A 44 -7.54 11.29 -10.68
CA TYR A 44 -7.28 11.93 -9.40
C TYR A 44 -7.11 13.44 -9.53
N ARG A 45 -7.87 14.18 -8.73
CA ARG A 45 -7.79 15.64 -8.60
C ARG A 45 -7.26 16.05 -7.21
N GLU A 46 -6.21 16.85 -7.20
CA GLU A 46 -5.59 17.40 -6.00
C GLU A 46 -6.02 18.86 -5.82
N THR A 47 -6.60 19.21 -4.68
CA THR A 47 -6.85 20.61 -4.29
C THR A 47 -5.56 21.26 -3.85
N VAL A 48 -5.01 22.15 -4.67
CA VAL A 48 -3.82 22.95 -4.37
C VAL A 48 -4.26 24.30 -3.81
N GLN A 49 -3.84 24.62 -2.59
CA GLN A 49 -4.02 25.95 -2.03
C GLN A 49 -2.79 26.79 -2.38
N SER A 50 -2.97 27.79 -3.23
CA SER A 50 -1.95 28.82 -3.42
C SER A 50 -2.08 29.85 -2.31
N SER A 51 -1.06 29.94 -1.47
CA SER A 51 -0.98 30.94 -0.40
C SER A 51 -0.21 32.16 -0.91
N PHE A 52 -0.94 33.17 -1.40
CA PHE A 52 -0.43 34.54 -1.48
C PHE A 52 -0.82 35.28 -0.20
N PRO A 53 -0.02 36.23 0.31
CA PRO A 53 -0.18 36.82 1.65
C PRO A 53 -1.52 37.50 1.93
N PHE A 54 -2.42 37.65 0.95
CA PHE A 54 -3.76 38.24 1.13
C PHE A 54 -4.92 37.52 0.40
N CYS A 55 -4.69 36.37 -0.24
CA CYS A 55 -5.75 35.63 -0.93
C CYS A 55 -5.44 34.13 -0.96
N LYS A 56 -6.32 33.32 -0.37
CA LYS A 56 -6.29 31.86 -0.51
C LYS A 56 -7.13 31.47 -1.73
N LYS A 57 -6.48 31.07 -2.82
CA LYS A 57 -7.17 30.43 -3.95
C LYS A 57 -6.99 28.92 -3.86
N THR A 58 -8.10 28.20 -3.91
CA THR A 58 -8.11 26.74 -4.02
C THR A 58 -8.30 26.40 -5.48
N GLU A 59 -7.30 25.77 -6.09
CA GLU A 59 -7.37 25.29 -7.47
C GLU A 59 -7.31 23.76 -7.46
N GLU A 60 -8.22 23.11 -8.19
CA GLU A 60 -8.14 21.67 -8.41
C GLU A 60 -7.25 21.37 -9.60
N LYS A 61 -6.16 20.65 -9.36
CA LYS A 61 -5.26 20.18 -10.39
C LYS A 61 -5.45 18.69 -10.63
N GLU A 62 -5.83 18.34 -11.85
CA GLU A 62 -5.86 16.94 -12.29
C GLU A 62 -4.42 16.41 -12.37
N THR A 63 -4.14 15.31 -11.66
CA THR A 63 -2.81 14.69 -11.61
C THR A 63 -2.77 13.35 -12.32
N LEU A 64 -3.89 12.61 -12.29
CA LEU A 64 -4.10 11.36 -13.03
C LEU A 64 -5.42 11.49 -13.79
N SER A 65 -5.46 11.02 -15.03
CA SER A 65 -6.66 11.07 -15.87
C SER A 65 -6.88 9.75 -16.61
N ASN A 66 -8.03 9.14 -16.37
CA ASN A 66 -8.56 7.97 -17.10
C ASN A 66 -7.57 6.81 -17.27
N ILE A 67 -6.91 6.40 -16.19
CA ILE A 67 -5.94 5.31 -16.20
C ILE A 67 -6.66 3.97 -15.98
N ASN A 68 -6.34 3.00 -16.84
CA ASN A 68 -6.90 1.64 -16.81
C ASN A 68 -5.76 0.63 -16.83
N GLY A 69 -5.93 -0.52 -16.16
CA GLY A 69 -4.92 -1.57 -16.18
C GLY A 69 -5.24 -2.77 -15.30
N ILE A 70 -4.49 -3.84 -15.53
CA ILE A 70 -4.59 -5.10 -14.79
C ILE A 70 -3.17 -5.54 -14.48
N MET A 71 -2.90 -5.79 -13.20
CA MET A 71 -1.66 -6.34 -12.68
C MET A 71 -1.93 -7.75 -12.20
N ARG A 72 -1.32 -8.72 -12.89
CA ARG A 72 -1.39 -10.14 -12.53
C ARG A 72 -0.30 -10.47 -11.52
N PRO A 73 -0.40 -11.60 -10.81
CA PRO A 73 0.66 -12.09 -9.94
C PRO A 73 2.03 -12.09 -10.63
N GLY A 74 3.06 -11.72 -9.86
CA GLY A 74 4.43 -11.55 -10.33
C GLY A 74 4.91 -10.10 -10.32
N LEU A 75 6.05 -9.87 -10.95
CA LEU A 75 6.70 -8.56 -10.95
C LEU A 75 6.10 -7.62 -12.01
N ASN A 76 5.32 -6.64 -11.55
CA ASN A 76 4.73 -5.60 -12.39
C ASN A 76 5.50 -4.28 -12.23
N ALA A 77 5.74 -3.58 -13.34
CA ALA A 77 6.46 -2.31 -13.34
C ALA A 77 5.61 -1.16 -13.90
N ILE A 78 5.53 -0.05 -13.16
CA ILE A 78 4.99 1.22 -13.66
C ILE A 78 6.17 2.10 -14.05
N MET A 79 6.23 2.50 -15.32
CA MET A 79 7.25 3.43 -15.83
C MET A 79 6.59 4.73 -16.30
N GLY A 80 7.24 5.86 -16.06
CA GLY A 80 6.71 7.17 -16.39
C GLY A 80 7.36 8.29 -15.60
N THR A 81 6.76 9.49 -15.65
CA THR A 81 7.26 10.64 -14.90
C THR A 81 7.26 10.38 -13.40
N ASP A 82 8.22 10.95 -12.69
CA ASP A 82 8.40 10.73 -11.26
C ASP A 82 7.14 11.06 -10.43
N ARG A 83 6.39 12.10 -10.82
CA ARG A 83 5.18 12.51 -10.10
C ARG A 83 4.03 11.54 -10.35
N SER A 84 3.71 11.25 -11.62
CA SER A 84 2.55 10.44 -11.98
C SER A 84 2.68 8.99 -11.51
N ARG A 85 3.87 8.39 -11.62
CA ARG A 85 4.12 7.02 -11.13
C ARG A 85 3.86 6.90 -9.64
N SER A 86 4.50 7.76 -8.84
CA SER A 86 4.37 7.71 -7.38
C SER A 86 2.92 7.99 -6.97
N TRP A 87 2.25 8.89 -7.69
CA TRP A 87 0.82 9.17 -7.49
C TRP A 87 -0.09 7.96 -7.76
N LEU A 88 0.08 7.30 -8.90
CA LEU A 88 -0.70 6.12 -9.24
C LEU A 88 -0.44 5.00 -8.22
N LEU A 89 0.81 4.78 -7.85
CA LEU A 89 1.18 3.78 -6.85
C LEU A 89 0.52 4.06 -5.49
N ASP A 90 0.53 5.31 -5.03
CA ASP A 90 -0.12 5.70 -3.77
C ASP A 90 -1.65 5.51 -3.81
N VAL A 91 -2.29 5.78 -4.96
CA VAL A 91 -3.73 5.57 -5.16
C VAL A 91 -4.08 4.08 -5.09
N LEU A 92 -3.32 3.25 -5.80
CA LEU A 92 -3.49 1.79 -5.80
C LEU A 92 -3.30 1.20 -4.39
N ALA A 93 -2.28 1.67 -3.67
CA ALA A 93 -1.99 1.27 -2.29
C ALA A 93 -2.94 1.87 -1.22
N ALA A 94 -4.02 2.54 -1.64
CA ALA A 94 -4.98 3.22 -0.76
C ALA A 94 -4.38 4.34 0.13
N ARG A 95 -3.22 4.89 -0.21
CA ARG A 95 -2.48 5.87 0.59
C ARG A 95 -2.83 7.34 0.29
N LYS A 96 -3.70 7.59 -0.69
CA LYS A 96 -4.26 8.92 -0.98
C LYS A 96 -5.63 9.11 -0.37
N ASP A 97 -6.02 10.38 -0.23
CA ASP A 97 -7.35 10.76 0.21
C ASP A 97 -8.40 10.31 -0.83
N PRO A 98 -9.43 9.56 -0.44
CA PRO A 98 -10.45 9.09 -1.38
C PRO A 98 -11.26 10.23 -2.00
N ARG A 99 -11.31 11.44 -1.41
CA ARG A 99 -12.13 12.55 -1.92
C ARG A 99 -11.73 13.00 -3.34
N GLY A 100 -10.46 12.89 -3.68
CA GLY A 100 -9.94 13.27 -5.00
C GLY A 100 -9.97 12.15 -6.03
N LEU A 101 -10.33 10.92 -5.64
CA LEU A 101 -10.24 9.72 -6.46
C LEU A 101 -11.60 9.41 -7.12
N SER A 102 -11.57 9.12 -8.42
CA SER A 102 -12.70 8.54 -9.15
C SER A 102 -12.26 7.30 -9.92
N GLY A 103 -13.19 6.37 -10.16
CA GLY A 103 -12.95 5.08 -10.80
C GLY A 103 -12.91 3.93 -9.79
N ASP A 104 -12.68 2.72 -10.30
CA ASP A 104 -12.79 1.48 -9.52
C ASP A 104 -11.44 0.79 -9.37
N ILE A 105 -11.12 0.34 -8.15
CA ILE A 105 -9.94 -0.48 -7.86
C ILE A 105 -10.42 -1.80 -7.27
N LEU A 106 -10.12 -2.89 -7.95
CA LEU A 106 -10.59 -4.22 -7.62
C LEU A 106 -9.41 -5.16 -7.31
N ILE A 107 -9.60 -6.02 -6.33
CA ILE A 107 -8.72 -7.14 -5.99
C ILE A 107 -9.48 -8.42 -6.27
N ASN A 108 -8.98 -9.25 -7.17
CA ASN A 108 -9.65 -10.50 -7.60
C ASN A 108 -11.10 -10.27 -8.04
N GLY A 109 -11.35 -9.15 -8.73
CA GLY A 109 -12.68 -8.75 -9.22
C GLY A 109 -13.62 -8.17 -8.15
N LYS A 110 -13.22 -8.12 -6.87
CA LYS A 110 -14.00 -7.52 -5.79
C LYS A 110 -13.46 -6.14 -5.40
N PRO A 111 -14.30 -5.20 -4.92
CA PRO A 111 -13.83 -3.93 -4.39
C PRO A 111 -12.79 -4.13 -3.28
N ARG A 112 -11.81 -3.24 -3.23
CA ARG A 112 -10.78 -3.23 -2.19
C ARG A 112 -11.40 -3.22 -0.79
N PRO A 113 -11.00 -4.13 0.12
CA PRO A 113 -11.56 -4.19 1.47
C PRO A 113 -11.11 -2.98 2.32
N ALA A 114 -11.88 -2.63 3.35
CA ALA A 114 -11.60 -1.46 4.19
C ALA A 114 -10.24 -1.54 4.91
N ASN A 115 -9.81 -2.76 5.26
CA ASN A 115 -8.52 -3.04 5.89
C ASN A 115 -7.38 -3.23 4.88
N PHE A 116 -7.52 -2.82 3.61
CA PHE A 116 -6.50 -3.06 2.57
C PHE A 116 -5.09 -2.60 2.97
N LYS A 117 -4.98 -1.47 3.67
CA LYS A 117 -3.70 -0.94 4.15
C LYS A 117 -2.96 -1.88 5.10
N CYS A 118 -3.69 -2.75 5.81
CA CYS A 118 -3.12 -3.71 6.74
C CYS A 118 -2.71 -5.02 6.06
N ILE A 119 -3.35 -5.36 4.94
CA ILE A 119 -3.09 -6.59 4.18
C ILE A 119 -2.12 -6.38 3.01
N SER A 120 -1.93 -5.16 2.52
CA SER A 120 -0.95 -4.85 1.47
C SER A 120 0.34 -4.28 2.06
N GLY A 121 1.49 -4.69 1.53
CA GLY A 121 2.78 -4.12 1.88
C GLY A 121 3.07 -2.86 1.06
N TYR A 122 3.81 -1.91 1.64
CA TYR A 122 4.23 -0.70 0.92
C TYR A 122 5.60 -0.21 1.38
N VAL A 123 6.59 -0.21 0.49
CA VAL A 123 7.90 0.39 0.73
C VAL A 123 7.91 1.82 0.14
N PRO A 124 7.94 2.87 0.98
CA PRO A 124 8.01 4.25 0.51
C PRO A 124 9.35 4.59 -0.13
N ARG A 125 9.36 5.63 -0.98
CA ARG A 125 10.60 6.18 -1.55
C ARG A 125 11.60 6.57 -0.48
N LYS A 126 11.15 7.26 0.57
CA LYS A 126 11.96 7.64 1.72
C LYS A 126 11.86 6.54 2.77
N ASP A 127 12.99 5.90 3.04
CA ASP A 127 13.06 4.77 3.97
C ASP A 127 12.62 5.20 5.37
N VAL A 128 11.65 4.48 5.93
CA VAL A 128 11.12 4.70 7.29
C VAL A 128 11.66 3.59 8.17
N VAL A 129 12.89 3.77 8.66
CA VAL A 129 13.58 2.80 9.52
C VAL A 129 14.16 3.49 10.74
N MET A 130 14.12 2.82 11.88
CA MET A 130 14.66 3.34 13.13
C MET A 130 16.18 3.21 13.13
N CYS A 131 16.87 4.33 12.95
CA CYS A 131 18.34 4.37 12.83
C CYS A 131 19.07 4.24 14.18
N THR A 132 18.35 4.19 15.29
CA THR A 132 18.90 4.07 16.64
C THR A 132 19.03 2.62 17.13
N VAL A 133 18.32 1.68 16.50
CA VAL A 133 18.34 0.23 16.78
C VAL A 133 18.98 -0.53 15.61
N THR A 134 19.21 -1.84 15.79
CA THR A 134 19.87 -2.65 14.76
C THR A 134 18.94 -2.99 13.60
N VAL A 135 19.49 -3.50 12.50
CA VAL A 135 18.72 -4.01 11.36
C VAL A 135 17.76 -5.12 11.82
N ARG A 136 18.26 -6.08 12.60
CA ARG A 136 17.46 -7.18 13.15
C ARG A 136 16.34 -6.66 14.05
N ASP A 137 16.62 -5.70 14.94
CA ASP A 137 15.59 -5.11 15.82
C ASP A 137 14.45 -4.45 15.02
N ASN A 138 14.78 -3.76 13.91
CA ASN A 138 13.75 -3.14 13.06
C ASN A 138 12.82 -4.21 12.46
N ILE A 139 13.38 -5.31 11.98
CA ILE A 139 12.62 -6.40 11.35
C ILE A 139 11.80 -7.14 12.42
N GLU A 140 12.41 -7.47 13.56
CA GLU A 140 11.74 -8.11 14.70
C GLU A 140 10.58 -7.26 15.22
N PHE A 141 10.76 -5.94 15.32
CA PHE A 141 9.71 -5.02 15.73
C PHE A 141 8.55 -4.98 14.72
N SER A 142 8.83 -4.92 13.42
CA SER A 142 7.81 -5.00 12.37
C SER A 142 7.04 -6.33 12.44
N ALA A 143 7.77 -7.44 12.52
CA ALA A 143 7.23 -8.78 12.59
C ALA A 143 6.34 -8.99 13.83
N ALA A 144 6.77 -8.50 15.00
CA ALA A 144 6.02 -8.63 16.24
C ALA A 144 4.67 -7.90 16.23
N LEU A 145 4.54 -6.80 15.48
CA LEU A 145 3.33 -5.98 15.41
C LEU A 145 2.37 -6.40 14.30
N ARG A 146 2.90 -6.94 13.20
CA ARG A 146 2.12 -7.16 11.96
C ARG A 146 1.86 -8.62 11.65
N LEU A 147 2.66 -9.55 12.19
CA LEU A 147 2.37 -10.97 12.03
C LEU A 147 1.15 -11.37 12.87
N PRO A 148 0.31 -12.28 12.37
CA PRO A 148 -0.76 -12.87 13.15
C PRO A 148 -0.25 -13.52 14.44
N MET A 149 -1.06 -13.46 15.50
CA MET A 149 -0.75 -14.11 16.78
C MET A 149 -0.68 -15.64 16.69
N THR A 150 -1.19 -16.23 15.61
CA THR A 150 -1.09 -17.65 15.30
C THR A 150 0.33 -18.07 14.89
N VAL A 151 1.18 -17.14 14.46
CA VAL A 151 2.58 -17.41 14.09
C VAL A 151 3.41 -17.65 15.35
N THR A 152 4.02 -18.83 15.44
CA THR A 152 4.86 -19.21 16.59
C THR A 152 6.13 -18.37 16.65
N LYS A 153 6.78 -18.34 17.83
CA LYS A 153 8.06 -17.64 17.98
C LYS A 153 9.16 -18.21 17.09
N ASP A 154 9.17 -19.53 16.92
CA ASP A 154 10.17 -20.22 16.10
C ASP A 154 9.94 -19.94 14.61
N GLU A 155 8.69 -19.96 14.15
CA GLU A 155 8.32 -19.58 12.78
C GLU A 155 8.65 -18.11 12.50
N ARG A 156 8.36 -17.21 13.45
CA ARG A 156 8.74 -15.80 13.33
C ARG A 156 10.25 -15.64 13.19
N ARG A 157 11.04 -16.32 14.02
CA ARG A 157 12.51 -16.26 13.97
C ARG A 157 13.01 -16.76 12.62
N ARG A 158 12.48 -17.89 12.16
CA ARG A 158 12.81 -18.47 10.87
C ARG A 158 12.57 -17.47 9.72
N ARG A 159 11.39 -16.86 9.64
CA ARG A 159 11.08 -15.85 8.61
C ARG A 159 12.03 -14.66 8.65
N ILE A 160 12.42 -14.21 9.84
CA ILE A 160 13.38 -13.11 9.99
C ILE A 160 14.75 -13.51 9.45
N ASP A 161 15.23 -14.69 9.81
CA ASP A 161 16.54 -15.19 9.35
C ASP A 161 16.53 -15.41 7.82
N GLU A 162 15.45 -15.96 7.26
CA GLU A 162 15.28 -16.10 5.79
C GLU A 162 15.34 -14.74 5.08
N VAL A 163 14.65 -13.72 5.59
CA VAL A 163 14.67 -12.38 4.98
C VAL A 163 16.04 -11.68 5.12
N LEU A 164 16.74 -11.91 6.23
CA LEU A 164 18.09 -11.39 6.41
C LEU A 164 19.04 -12.01 5.37
N GLU A 165 18.93 -13.32 5.13
CA GLU A 165 19.74 -14.03 4.14
C GLU A 165 19.43 -13.56 2.72
N LEU A 166 18.14 -13.49 2.36
CA LEU A 166 17.67 -13.05 1.04
C LEU A 166 18.20 -11.67 0.64
N LEU A 167 18.33 -10.75 1.59
CA LEU A 167 18.78 -9.38 1.33
C LEU A 167 20.26 -9.14 1.69
N HIS A 168 21.01 -10.21 1.98
CA HIS A 168 22.42 -10.18 2.38
C HIS A 168 22.66 -9.22 3.56
N LEU A 169 21.82 -9.35 4.59
CA LEU A 169 21.83 -8.55 5.80
C LEU A 169 22.43 -9.28 7.01
N ASP A 170 22.79 -10.56 6.91
CA ASP A 170 23.24 -11.38 8.05
C ASP A 170 24.45 -10.79 8.77
N GLU A 171 25.48 -10.42 7.99
CA GLU A 171 26.73 -9.84 8.52
C GLU A 171 26.51 -8.46 9.17
N VAL A 172 25.43 -7.77 8.78
CA VAL A 172 25.09 -6.42 9.25
C VAL A 172 23.83 -6.41 10.12
N ALA A 173 23.31 -7.57 10.52
CA ALA A 173 22.05 -7.70 11.25
C ALA A 173 22.09 -6.95 12.59
N ASN A 174 23.24 -6.99 13.27
CA ASN A 174 23.48 -6.34 14.57
C ASN A 174 24.01 -4.89 14.44
N VAL A 175 24.02 -4.33 13.22
CA VAL A 175 24.51 -2.97 12.95
C VAL A 175 23.32 -2.01 12.83
N LYS A 176 23.53 -0.74 13.18
CA LYS A 176 22.51 0.31 12.98
C LYS A 176 22.49 0.75 11.51
N PRO A 177 21.32 0.89 10.85
CA PRO A 177 21.24 1.19 9.42
C PRO A 177 21.59 2.66 9.12
N ARG A 178 22.89 2.97 9.04
CA ARG A 178 23.39 4.34 8.82
C ARG A 178 23.52 4.71 7.34
N SER A 179 23.80 3.76 6.46
CA SER A 179 23.89 4.00 5.01
C SER A 179 22.51 4.03 4.36
N LYS A 180 22.36 4.74 3.24
CA LYS A 180 21.10 4.76 2.48
C LYS A 180 20.73 3.37 1.98
N GLU A 181 21.72 2.64 1.49
CA GLU A 181 21.55 1.29 0.97
C GLU A 181 21.07 0.32 2.06
N LEU A 182 21.69 0.35 3.24
CA LEU A 182 21.30 -0.51 4.36
C LEU A 182 19.91 -0.16 4.87
N ARG A 183 19.55 1.13 4.93
CA ARG A 183 18.18 1.56 5.25
C ARG A 183 17.17 1.06 4.23
N LYS A 184 17.49 1.13 2.94
CA LYS A 184 16.60 0.67 1.87
C LYS A 184 16.37 -0.84 1.96
N ARG A 185 17.44 -1.63 2.10
CA ARG A 185 17.34 -3.09 2.30
C ARG A 185 16.55 -3.44 3.57
N THR A 186 16.83 -2.77 4.68
CA THR A 186 16.08 -2.96 5.93
C THR A 186 14.59 -2.63 5.76
N SER A 187 14.27 -1.55 5.05
CA SER A 187 12.87 -1.16 4.79
C SER A 187 12.13 -2.18 3.93
N ILE A 188 12.82 -2.83 2.99
CA ILE A 188 12.25 -3.92 2.18
C ILE A 188 12.07 -5.17 3.04
N ALA A 189 13.07 -5.52 3.85
CA ALA A 189 13.04 -6.65 4.78
C ALA A 189 11.83 -6.60 5.73
N MET A 190 11.54 -5.43 6.29
CA MET A 190 10.40 -5.20 7.18
C MET A 190 9.03 -5.47 6.53
N GLU A 191 8.92 -5.36 5.20
CA GLU A 191 7.70 -5.68 4.45
C GLU A 191 7.66 -7.14 3.99
N LEU A 192 8.82 -7.72 3.64
CA LEU A 192 8.93 -9.11 3.18
C LEU A 192 8.63 -10.12 4.30
N VAL A 193 9.04 -9.83 5.54
CA VAL A 193 8.81 -10.73 6.70
C VAL A 193 7.32 -11.02 6.98
N ILE A 194 6.42 -10.17 6.48
CA ILE A 194 4.97 -10.28 6.68
C ILE A 194 4.28 -11.06 5.54
N GLU A 195 4.93 -11.25 4.39
CA GLU A 195 4.40 -11.99 3.23
C GLU A 195 3.04 -11.46 2.74
N HIS A 196 2.97 -10.17 2.43
CA HIS A 196 1.74 -9.58 1.92
C HIS A 196 1.38 -10.14 0.53
N PRO A 197 0.09 -10.37 0.21
CA PRO A 197 -0.40 -10.76 -1.11
C PRO A 197 -0.02 -9.76 -2.22
N ILE A 198 0.05 -8.47 -1.87
CA ILE A 198 0.39 -7.39 -2.78
C ILE A 198 1.41 -6.50 -2.08
N LEU A 199 2.59 -6.34 -2.70
CA LEU A 199 3.67 -5.48 -2.22
C LEU A 199 3.91 -4.34 -3.22
N PHE A 200 3.69 -3.12 -2.76
CA PHE A 200 3.98 -1.91 -3.54
C PHE A 200 5.37 -1.37 -3.19
N LEU A 201 6.15 -1.00 -4.21
CA LEU A 201 7.52 -0.52 -4.03
C LEU A 201 7.71 0.81 -4.76
N ASP A 202 7.82 1.91 -4.01
CA ASP A 202 8.14 3.21 -4.62
C ASP A 202 9.65 3.40 -4.70
N LYS A 203 10.20 3.29 -5.92
CA LYS A 203 11.63 3.45 -6.21
C LYS A 203 12.53 2.56 -5.31
N PRO A 204 12.34 1.23 -5.30
CA PRO A 204 13.09 0.33 -4.43
C PRO A 204 14.59 0.30 -4.73
N THR A 205 14.99 0.59 -5.97
CA THR A 205 16.39 0.51 -6.43
C THR A 205 17.14 1.83 -6.37
N THR A 206 16.48 2.92 -5.96
CA THR A 206 17.11 4.24 -5.94
C THR A 206 18.16 4.35 -4.84
N GLY A 207 19.41 4.60 -5.22
CA GLY A 207 20.53 4.74 -4.28
C GLY A 207 21.14 3.42 -3.85
N LEU A 208 20.81 2.32 -4.54
CA LEU A 208 21.52 1.04 -4.46
C LEU A 208 22.60 0.97 -5.55
N ASP A 209 23.64 0.19 -5.32
CA ASP A 209 24.59 -0.18 -6.36
C ASP A 209 23.98 -1.25 -7.29
N LEU A 210 24.67 -1.55 -8.40
CA LEU A 210 24.14 -2.47 -9.42
C LEU A 210 23.98 -3.90 -8.90
N ARG A 211 24.92 -4.36 -8.06
CA ARG A 211 24.90 -5.69 -7.47
C ARG A 211 23.69 -5.85 -6.54
N THR A 212 23.57 -4.97 -5.55
CA THR A 212 22.44 -5.00 -4.61
C THR A 212 21.10 -4.80 -5.30
N THR A 213 21.06 -3.97 -6.36
CA THR A 213 19.85 -3.82 -7.17
C THR A 213 19.43 -5.15 -7.81
N THR A 214 20.38 -5.89 -8.37
CA THR A 214 20.11 -7.19 -9.00
C THR A 214 19.62 -8.21 -7.98
N ASP A 215 20.25 -8.24 -6.81
CA ASP A 215 19.88 -9.12 -5.70
C ASP A 215 18.44 -8.81 -5.23
N VAL A 216 18.13 -7.54 -4.98
CA VAL A 216 16.78 -7.10 -4.57
C VAL A 216 15.72 -7.47 -5.61
N ILE A 217 15.97 -7.24 -6.91
CA ILE A 217 15.01 -7.61 -7.95
C ILE A 217 14.84 -9.12 -8.08
N SER A 218 15.90 -9.89 -7.84
CA SER A 218 15.84 -11.35 -7.87
C SER A 218 15.00 -11.91 -6.73
N VAL A 219 15.07 -11.31 -5.54
CA VAL A 219 14.23 -11.67 -4.38
C VAL A 219 12.75 -11.32 -4.61
N LEU A 220 12.47 -10.27 -5.38
CA LEU A 220 11.12 -9.77 -5.65
C LEU A 220 10.43 -10.46 -6.85
N ARG A 221 11.13 -11.35 -7.54
CA ARG A 221 10.63 -12.04 -8.73
C ARG A 221 9.90 -13.32 -8.37
#